data_AF-A0A954S482-F1
#
_entry.id   AF-A0A954S482-F1
#
_cell.length_a   1.000
_cell.length_b   1.000
_cell.length_c   1.000
_cell.angle_alpha   90.00
_cell.angle_beta   90.00
_cell.angle_gamma   90.00
#
_symmetry.space_group_name_H-M   'P 1'
#
loop_
_entity.id
_entity.type
_entity.pdbx_description
1 polymer ?
#
loop_
_entity_poly.entity_id
_entity_poly.type
_entity_poly.pdbx_seq_one_letter_code
_entity_poly.pdbx_strand_id
1 'polypeptide(L)'
;MWSLFLDLFDTQGFPKRWECGEGWSETPAWGWVHISADVITFLAYYAVPCIVLYFLAKQNRIRFPLVYHVFFALIFFSCGTVHLIEAGIFYWPVYRLSGVAKLVTA
;
A
#
# COMPACT_ATOMS: atom_id res chain seq x y z
N MET A 1 -0.35 6.83 -24.50
CA MET A 1 0.51 5.94 -23.67
C MET A 1 1.35 6.72 -22.66
N TRP A 2 1.81 7.94 -22.96
CA TRP A 2 2.57 8.79 -22.01
C TRP A 2 1.72 9.52 -20.95
N SER A 3 0.42 9.72 -21.19
CA SER A 3 -0.51 10.36 -20.23
C SER A 3 -0.79 9.53 -18.97
N LEU A 4 -0.64 8.20 -19.04
CA LEU A 4 -0.84 7.32 -17.88
C LEU A 4 0.16 7.57 -16.75
N PHE A 5 1.39 7.98 -17.08
CA PHE A 5 2.45 8.18 -16.09
C PHE A 5 2.55 9.61 -15.57
N LEU A 6 2.16 10.61 -16.39
CA LEU A 6 2.21 12.02 -16.00
C LEU A 6 1.12 12.38 -15.00
N ASP A 7 -0.04 11.71 -15.07
CA ASP A 7 -1.21 12.05 -14.25
C ASP A 7 -1.45 11.05 -13.10
N LEU A 8 -0.44 10.30 -12.66
CA LEU A 8 -0.58 9.31 -11.57
C LEU A 8 -0.98 9.96 -10.24
N PHE A 9 -0.42 11.12 -9.94
CA PHE A 9 -0.70 11.91 -8.75
C PHE A 9 -1.85 12.90 -8.94
N ASP A 10 -2.40 12.99 -10.16
CA ASP A 10 -3.52 13.87 -10.45
C ASP A 10 -4.80 13.33 -9.81
N THR A 11 -5.42 14.17 -9.01
CA THR A 11 -6.66 13.90 -8.29
C THR A 11 -7.89 14.46 -9.00
N GLN A 12 -7.72 15.13 -10.15
CA GLN A 12 -8.84 15.74 -10.86
C GLN A 12 -9.87 14.69 -11.31
N GLY A 13 -11.14 14.97 -10.99
CA GLY A 13 -12.27 14.10 -11.30
C GLY A 13 -12.54 13.00 -10.26
N PHE A 14 -11.75 12.90 -9.19
CA PHE A 14 -11.98 11.94 -8.12
C PHE A 14 -12.28 12.64 -6.78
N PRO A 15 -13.45 12.39 -6.17
CA PRO A 15 -13.74 12.90 -4.83
C PRO A 15 -12.90 12.18 -3.77
N LYS A 16 -12.67 12.83 -2.64
CA LYS A 16 -12.08 12.16 -1.46
C LYS A 16 -12.98 11.01 -1.03
N ARG A 17 -12.42 9.94 -0.48
CA ARG A 17 -13.23 8.78 -0.08
C ARG A 17 -14.30 9.10 0.96
N TRP A 18 -14.04 10.07 1.85
CA TRP A 18 -15.04 10.58 2.79
C TRP A 18 -16.27 11.22 2.12
N GLU A 19 -16.11 11.70 0.90
CA GLU A 19 -17.16 12.35 0.10
C GLU A 19 -17.81 11.35 -0.89
N CYS A 20 -17.33 10.10 -0.95
CA CYS A 20 -17.88 9.03 -1.80
C CYS A 20 -19.15 8.40 -1.22
N GLY A 21 -20.22 9.20 -1.13
CA GLY A 21 -21.53 8.76 -0.63
C GLY A 21 -21.78 9.06 0.85
N GLU A 22 -23.06 9.17 1.22
CA GLU A 22 -23.50 9.65 2.54
C GLU A 22 -23.08 8.73 3.70
N GLY A 23 -22.92 7.43 3.45
CA GLY A 23 -22.59 6.44 4.47
C GLY A 23 -21.27 6.71 5.20
N TRP A 24 -20.26 7.29 4.53
CA TRP A 24 -18.99 7.62 5.18
C TRP A 24 -19.12 8.81 6.14
N SER A 25 -19.97 9.78 5.83
CA SER A 25 -20.26 10.93 6.70
C SER A 25 -21.24 10.59 7.83
N GLU A 26 -22.24 9.75 7.56
CA GLU A 26 -23.24 9.34 8.55
C GLU A 26 -22.69 8.33 9.55
N THR A 27 -21.79 7.46 9.10
CA THR A 27 -21.18 6.42 9.93
C THR A 27 -19.64 6.45 9.84
N PRO A 28 -19.01 7.50 10.38
CA PRO A 28 -17.56 7.72 10.24
C PRO A 28 -16.70 6.61 10.84
N ALA A 29 -17.27 5.82 11.76
CA ALA A 29 -16.63 4.64 12.33
C ALA A 29 -16.14 3.65 11.26
N TRP A 30 -16.92 3.42 10.20
CA TRP A 30 -16.52 2.50 9.12
C TRP A 30 -15.33 3.03 8.32
N GLY A 31 -15.27 4.34 8.08
CA GLY A 31 -14.10 4.98 7.48
C GLY A 31 -12.83 4.76 8.30
N TRP A 32 -12.92 4.95 9.62
CA TRP A 32 -11.80 4.70 10.53
C TRP A 32 -11.41 3.22 10.63
N VAL A 33 -12.38 2.30 10.55
CA VAL A 33 -12.09 0.85 10.46
C VAL A 33 -11.27 0.55 9.21
N HIS A 34 -11.63 1.10 8.05
CA HIS A 34 -10.85 0.93 6.82
C HIS A 34 -9.45 1.53 6.94
N ILE A 35 -9.35 2.79 7.38
CA ILE A 35 -8.05 3.47 7.53
C ILE A 35 -7.14 2.71 8.50
N SER A 36 -7.66 2.31 9.67
CA SER A 36 -6.87 1.59 10.66
C SER A 36 -6.47 0.19 10.19
N ALA A 37 -7.37 -0.54 9.54
CA ALA A 37 -7.07 -1.85 8.97
C ALA A 37 -5.97 -1.75 7.90
N ASP A 38 -6.05 -0.77 7.00
CA ASP A 38 -5.04 -0.53 5.97
C ASP A 38 -3.68 -0.11 6.58
N VAL A 39 -3.67 0.75 7.60
CA VAL A 39 -2.44 1.14 8.31
C VAL A 39 -1.81 -0.05 9.05
N ILE A 40 -2.61 -0.85 9.76
CA ILE A 40 -2.13 -2.07 10.44
C ILE A 40 -1.57 -3.05 9.42
N THR A 41 -2.24 -3.22 8.27
CA THR A 41 -1.78 -4.11 7.20
C THR A 41 -0.46 -3.62 6.63
N PHE A 42 -0.35 -2.33 6.29
CA PHE A 42 0.91 -1.70 5.88
C PHE A 42 2.04 -1.98 6.88
N LEU A 43 1.80 -1.75 8.17
CA LEU A 43 2.79 -1.99 9.21
C LEU A 43 3.16 -3.47 9.32
N ALA A 44 2.21 -4.40 9.24
CA ALA A 44 2.49 -5.83 9.28
C ALA A 44 3.33 -6.28 8.08
N TYR A 45 2.98 -5.81 6.88
CA TYR A 45 3.73 -6.07 5.65
C TYR A 45 5.14 -5.49 5.68
N TYR A 46 5.42 -4.45 6.47
CA TYR A 46 6.76 -3.91 6.67
C TYR A 46 7.50 -4.52 7.87
N ALA A 47 6.79 -4.93 8.92
CA ALA A 47 7.40 -5.45 10.14
C ALA A 47 7.88 -6.91 9.98
N VAL A 48 7.03 -7.80 9.45
CA VAL A 48 7.39 -9.20 9.18
C VAL A 48 8.68 -9.31 8.37
N PRO A 49 8.85 -8.61 7.23
CA PRO A 49 10.05 -8.73 6.44
C PRO A 49 11.30 -8.19 7.13
N CYS A 50 11.18 -7.06 7.84
CA CYS A 50 12.29 -6.51 8.62
C CYS A 50 12.78 -7.51 9.68
N ILE A 51 11.86 -8.18 10.37
CA ILE A 51 12.19 -9.20 11.37
C ILE A 51 12.88 -10.39 10.72
N VAL A 52 12.35 -10.91 9.61
CA VAL A 52 12.96 -12.05 8.92
C VAL A 52 14.35 -11.70 8.39
N LEU A 53 14.53 -10.52 7.79
CA LEU A 53 15.84 -10.04 7.32
C LEU A 53 16.84 -9.90 8.47
N TYR A 54 16.41 -9.41 9.63
CA TYR A 54 17.26 -9.33 10.82
C TYR A 54 17.78 -10.70 11.25
N PHE A 55 16.91 -11.72 11.31
CA PHE A 55 17.33 -13.08 11.67
C PHE A 55 18.17 -13.75 10.60
N LEU A 56 17.85 -13.54 9.32
CA LEU A 56 18.64 -14.04 8.19
C LEU A 56 20.04 -13.43 8.17
N ALA A 57 20.18 -12.12 8.42
CA ALA A 57 21.47 -11.43 8.48
C ALA A 57 22.40 -12.00 9.56
N LYS A 58 21.84 -12.62 10.61
CA LYS A 58 22.60 -13.29 11.67
C LYS A 58 23.06 -14.71 11.29
N GLN A 59 22.56 -15.27 10.19
CA GLN A 59 22.86 -16.63 9.75
C GLN A 59 24.00 -16.64 8.72
N ASN A 60 25.13 -17.28 9.04
CA ASN A 60 26.34 -17.29 8.20
C ASN A 60 26.24 -18.09 6.88
N ARG A 61 25.16 -18.83 6.63
CA ARG A 61 24.98 -19.65 5.42
C ARG A 61 23.56 -19.56 4.88
N ILE A 62 23.24 -18.44 4.26
CA ILE A 62 21.98 -18.27 3.52
C ILE A 62 22.15 -18.90 2.14
N ARG A 63 21.39 -19.96 1.84
CA ARG A 63 21.28 -20.51 0.49
C ARG A 63 20.26 -19.66 -0.27
N PHE A 64 20.65 -19.02 -1.37
CA PHE A 64 19.81 -18.16 -2.24
C PHE A 64 19.47 -16.75 -1.73
N PRO A 65 20.46 -15.90 -1.39
CA PRO A 65 20.22 -14.54 -0.91
C PRO A 65 19.38 -13.69 -1.90
N LEU A 66 19.54 -13.86 -3.21
CA LEU A 66 18.83 -13.07 -4.21
C LEU A 66 17.31 -13.27 -4.17
N VAL A 67 16.85 -14.51 -3.98
CA VAL A 67 15.41 -14.83 -3.92
C VAL A 67 14.77 -14.14 -2.72
N TYR A 68 15.45 -14.15 -1.57
CA TYR A 68 14.98 -13.44 -0.38
C TYR A 68 14.89 -11.93 -0.61
N HIS A 69 15.88 -11.31 -1.23
CA HIS A 69 15.84 -9.87 -1.50
C HIS A 69 14.72 -9.50 -2.47
N VAL A 70 14.52 -10.28 -3.54
CA VAL A 70 13.48 -9.98 -4.54
C VAL A 70 12.08 -10.23 -3.97
N PHE A 71 11.85 -11.36 -3.27
CA PHE A 71 10.56 -11.59 -2.62
C PHE A 71 10.27 -10.54 -1.55
N PHE A 72 11.28 -10.16 -0.75
CA PHE A 72 11.09 -9.14 0.27
C PHE A 72 10.84 -7.75 -0.29
N ALA A 73 11.71 -7.27 -1.17
CA ALA A 73 11.64 -5.92 -1.72
C ALA A 73 10.43 -5.73 -2.65
N LEU A 74 10.09 -6.73 -3.45
CA LEU A 74 9.03 -6.58 -4.44
C LEU A 74 7.65 -6.82 -3.84
N ILE A 75 7.44 -7.96 -3.17
CA ILE A 75 6.07 -8.35 -2.76
C ILE A 75 5.66 -7.61 -1.50
N PHE A 76 6.51 -7.56 -0.47
CA PHE A 76 6.10 -7.03 0.83
C PHE A 76 6.06 -5.50 0.86
N PHE A 77 7.08 -4.82 0.31
CA PHE A 77 7.09 -3.36 0.27
C PHE A 77 6.06 -2.81 -0.73
N SER A 78 5.92 -3.40 -1.92
CA SER A 78 4.95 -2.92 -2.91
C SER A 78 3.51 -3.14 -2.42
N CYS A 79 3.18 -4.34 -1.91
CA CYS A 79 1.84 -4.65 -1.41
C CYS A 79 1.48 -3.84 -0.16
N GLY A 80 2.41 -3.69 0.79
CA GLY A 80 2.18 -2.83 1.97
C GLY A 80 1.92 -1.38 1.57
N THR A 81 2.67 -0.84 0.60
CA THR A 81 2.53 0.55 0.15
C THR A 81 1.16 0.79 -0.49
N VAL A 82 0.56 -0.19 -1.17
CA VAL A 82 -0.81 -0.09 -1.69
C VAL A 82 -1.80 0.17 -0.56
N HIS A 83 -1.69 -0.53 0.57
CA HIS A 83 -2.56 -0.28 1.73
C HIS A 83 -2.37 1.12 2.31
N LEU A 84 -1.14 1.63 2.36
CA LEU A 84 -0.91 3.00 2.79
C LEU A 84 -1.55 4.02 1.82
N ILE A 85 -1.47 3.78 0.51
CA ILE A 85 -2.13 4.61 -0.50
C ILE A 85 -3.66 4.57 -0.32
N GLU A 86 -4.24 3.38 -0.07
CA GLU A 86 -5.69 3.23 0.17
C GLU A 86 -6.17 3.99 1.40
N ALA A 87 -5.41 3.94 2.51
CA ALA A 87 -5.68 4.77 3.69
C ALA A 87 -5.57 6.27 3.36
N GLY A 88 -4.59 6.66 2.53
CA GLY A 88 -4.36 8.03 2.09
C GLY A 88 -5.47 8.59 1.18
N ILE A 89 -6.14 7.74 0.39
CA ILE A 89 -7.21 8.13 -0.55
C ILE A 89 -8.42 8.76 0.17
N PHE A 90 -8.60 8.49 1.46
CA PHE A 90 -9.57 9.22 2.27
C PHE A 90 -9.32 10.73 2.30
N TYR A 91 -8.07 11.18 2.17
CA TYR A 91 -7.69 12.60 2.22
C TYR A 91 -7.17 13.13 0.88
N TRP A 92 -6.44 12.31 0.13
CA TRP A 92 -5.80 12.67 -1.14
C TRP A 92 -6.14 11.61 -2.21
N PRO A 93 -7.14 11.85 -3.08
CA PRO A 93 -7.77 10.80 -3.90
C PRO A 93 -6.96 10.41 -5.15
N VAL A 94 -5.76 9.86 -4.94
CA VAL A 94 -4.88 9.35 -6.00
C VAL A 94 -5.28 7.95 -6.46
N TYR A 95 -6.50 7.81 -6.96
CA TYR A 95 -7.04 6.53 -7.44
C TYR A 95 -6.24 5.95 -8.61
N ARG A 96 -5.66 6.81 -9.48
CA ARG A 96 -4.81 6.39 -10.61
C ARG A 96 -3.53 5.72 -10.12
N LEU A 97 -2.85 6.33 -9.14
CA LEU A 97 -1.68 5.74 -8.48
C LEU A 97 -2.03 4.40 -7.82
N SER A 98 -3.15 4.35 -7.06
CA SER A 98 -3.60 3.09 -6.44
C SER A 98 -3.84 2.00 -7.49
N GLY A 99 -4.50 2.31 -8.61
CA GLY A 99 -4.75 1.35 -9.68
C GLY A 99 -3.45 0.77 -10.27
N VAL A 100 -2.48 1.62 -10.58
CA VAL A 100 -1.17 1.17 -11.10
C VAL A 100 -0.39 0.39 -10.04
N ALA A 101 -0.40 0.85 -8.79
CA ALA A 101 0.27 0.15 -7.70
C ALA A 101 -0.32 -1.26 -7.51
N LYS A 102 -1.65 -1.41 -7.55
CA LYS A 102 -2.33 -2.71 -7.52
C LYS A 102 -1.94 -3.62 -8.69
N LEU A 103 -1.83 -3.07 -9.90
CA LEU A 103 -1.40 -3.83 -11.08
C LEU A 103 0.07 -4.29 -11.00
N VAL A 104 0.95 -3.48 -10.41
CA VAL A 104 2.36 -3.86 -10.21
C VAL A 104 2.50 -4.93 -9.12
N THR A 105 1.57 -4.97 -8.16
CA THR A 105 1.57 -5.97 -7.06
C THR A 105 0.86 -7.28 -7.38
N ALA A 106 -0.02 -7.31 -8.38
CA ALA A 106 -0.83 -8.49 -8.75
C ALA A 106 -0.06 -9.43 -9.69
#